data_AF-A0AAV4VS16-F1
#
_entry.id   AF-A0AAV4VS16-F1
#
_cell.length_a   1.000
_cell.length_b   1.000
_cell.length_c   1.000
_cell.angle_alpha   90.00
_cell.angle_beta   90.00
_cell.angle_gamma   90.00
#
_symmetry.space_group_name_H-M   'P 1'
#
loop_
_entity.id
_entity.type
_entity.pdbx_description
1 polymer ?
#
loop_
_entity_poly.entity_id
_entity_poly.type
_entity_poly.pdbx_seq_one_letter_code
_entity_poly.pdbx_strand_id
1 'polypeptide(L)'
;MIIFVAICGNLFVTLESNLGKRASVYDEVMKIFSFLADLTLSKVELQRGVELLMQEYPEDVNQNLTEELFHLSIYVRQTHKPSKNSPLSHTDLYQIIFKENIQVAFPNVESILRLFLSLIVTNCTGERTFSRLKNIKNQLRSTMTRTRLSSLSILCVENETFRKIDFDELIEEFCVKKFRKKFF
;
A
#
# COMPACT_ATOMS: atom_id res chain seq x y z
N MET A 1 17.29 -32.71 2.78
CA MET A 1 17.45 -31.74 1.67
C MET A 1 16.19 -31.59 0.78
N ILE A 2 15.26 -32.55 0.75
CA ILE A 2 14.01 -32.49 -0.05
C ILE A 2 12.91 -31.65 0.63
N ILE A 3 12.92 -31.56 1.98
CA ILE A 3 11.92 -30.82 2.78
C ILE A 3 12.06 -29.29 2.59
N PHE A 4 13.29 -28.74 2.51
CA PHE A 4 13.53 -27.30 2.31
C PHE A 4 13.15 -26.80 0.92
N VAL A 5 13.23 -27.68 -0.08
CA VAL A 5 12.84 -27.37 -1.46
C VAL A 5 11.32 -27.16 -1.52
N ALA A 6 10.52 -28.05 -0.93
CA ALA A 6 9.06 -27.91 -0.85
C ALA A 6 8.61 -26.62 -0.12
N ILE A 7 9.31 -26.25 0.97
CA ILE A 7 8.96 -25.07 1.79
C ILE A 7 9.07 -23.77 1.00
N CYS A 8 10.11 -23.56 0.17
CA CYS A 8 10.27 -22.30 -0.57
C CYS A 8 9.37 -22.17 -1.82
N GLY A 9 9.04 -23.29 -2.47
CA GLY A 9 8.06 -23.31 -3.55
C GLY A 9 6.65 -23.02 -3.02
N ASN A 10 6.30 -23.65 -1.90
CA ASN A 10 5.08 -23.35 -1.17
C ASN A 10 5.10 -21.91 -0.65
N LEU A 11 6.21 -21.39 -0.13
CA LEU A 11 6.28 -20.01 0.36
C LEU A 11 5.92 -18.99 -0.73
N PHE A 12 6.44 -19.14 -1.95
CA PHE A 12 6.09 -18.24 -3.05
C PHE A 12 4.61 -18.37 -3.45
N VAL A 13 4.09 -19.59 -3.57
CA VAL A 13 2.68 -19.85 -3.93
C VAL A 13 1.74 -19.38 -2.83
N THR A 14 2.09 -19.59 -1.57
CA THR A 14 1.37 -19.12 -0.38
C THR A 14 1.40 -17.61 -0.29
N LEU A 15 2.52 -16.95 -0.58
CA LEU A 15 2.60 -15.49 -0.64
C LEU A 15 1.77 -14.91 -1.80
N GLU A 16 1.84 -15.50 -2.98
CA GLU A 16 1.03 -15.09 -4.15
C GLU A 16 -0.48 -15.25 -3.85
N SER A 17 -0.88 -16.37 -3.23
CA SER A 17 -2.26 -16.58 -2.77
C SER A 17 -2.69 -15.59 -1.69
N ASN A 18 -1.84 -15.31 -0.70
CA ASN A 18 -2.15 -14.37 0.38
C ASN A 18 -2.25 -12.93 -0.13
N LEU A 19 -1.45 -12.53 -1.11
CA LEU A 19 -1.59 -11.22 -1.75
C LEU A 19 -2.84 -11.12 -2.60
N GLY A 20 -3.20 -12.18 -3.33
CA GLY A 20 -4.47 -12.23 -4.05
C GLY A 20 -5.66 -12.06 -3.09
N LYS A 21 -5.62 -12.73 -1.93
CA LYS A 21 -6.60 -12.54 -0.85
C LYS A 21 -6.58 -11.13 -0.27
N ARG A 22 -5.40 -10.55 -0.08
CA ARG A 22 -5.29 -9.17 0.40
C ARG A 22 -5.85 -8.18 -0.62
N ALA A 23 -5.56 -8.34 -1.90
CA ALA A 23 -6.09 -7.51 -2.97
C ALA A 23 -7.63 -7.54 -2.99
N SER A 24 -8.25 -8.72 -2.88
CA SER A 24 -9.71 -8.81 -2.81
C SER A 24 -10.29 -8.15 -1.56
N VAL A 25 -9.59 -8.24 -0.41
CA VAL A 25 -9.99 -7.52 0.82
C VAL A 25 -9.84 -6.01 0.64
N TYR A 26 -8.79 -5.54 -0.03
CA TYR A 26 -8.63 -4.11 -0.33
C TYR A 26 -9.67 -3.60 -1.33
N ASP A 27 -10.15 -4.42 -2.26
CA ASP A 27 -11.29 -4.06 -3.13
C ASP A 27 -12.59 -3.88 -2.31
N GLU A 28 -12.77 -4.66 -1.25
CA GLU A 28 -13.89 -4.49 -0.31
C GLU A 28 -13.73 -3.23 0.53
N VAL A 29 -12.54 -2.98 1.07
CA VAL A 29 -12.21 -1.73 1.78
C VAL A 29 -12.40 -0.52 0.87
N MET A 30 -11.99 -0.59 -0.40
CA MET A 30 -12.19 0.49 -1.37
C MET A 30 -13.68 0.81 -1.55
N LYS A 31 -14.56 -0.20 -1.55
CA LYS A 31 -16.02 0.01 -1.61
C LYS A 31 -16.55 0.68 -0.36
N ILE A 32 -16.09 0.26 0.83
CA ILE A 32 -16.49 0.86 2.10
C ILE A 32 -16.10 2.34 2.16
N PHE A 33 -14.89 2.72 1.71
CA PHE A 33 -14.40 4.10 1.77
C PHE A 33 -14.72 4.93 0.51
N SER A 34 -15.41 4.35 -0.47
CA SER A 34 -15.72 5.01 -1.75
C SER A 34 -16.57 6.29 -1.58
N PHE A 35 -17.47 6.29 -0.60
CA PHE A 35 -18.37 7.42 -0.33
C PHE A 35 -17.63 8.68 0.14
N LEU A 36 -16.41 8.55 0.69
CA LEU A 36 -15.62 9.69 1.18
C LEU A 36 -15.18 10.63 0.05
N ALA A 37 -14.97 10.10 -1.16
CA ALA A 37 -14.64 10.90 -2.33
C ALA A 37 -15.88 11.42 -3.08
N ASP A 38 -17.05 10.82 -2.83
CA ASP A 38 -18.29 11.25 -3.45
C ASP A 38 -18.89 12.43 -2.69
N LEU A 39 -18.42 13.61 -3.09
CA LEU A 39 -18.91 14.87 -2.58
C LEU A 39 -20.37 15.14 -2.94
N THR A 40 -21.05 14.34 -3.78
CA THR A 40 -22.44 14.61 -4.24
C THR A 40 -23.53 13.99 -3.35
N LEU A 41 -23.14 13.11 -2.42
CA LEU A 41 -24.06 12.33 -1.59
C LEU A 41 -24.94 13.18 -0.66
N SER A 42 -26.15 12.68 -0.41
CA SER A 42 -27.07 13.22 0.60
C SER A 42 -26.61 12.86 2.01
N LYS A 43 -27.03 13.64 3.02
CA LYS A 43 -26.73 13.38 4.43
C LYS A 43 -27.14 11.98 4.88
N VAL A 44 -28.25 11.46 4.35
CA VAL A 44 -28.77 10.11 4.66
C VAL A 44 -27.83 9.02 4.12
N GLU A 45 -27.26 9.22 2.93
CA GLU A 45 -26.35 8.27 2.30
C GLU A 45 -24.98 8.28 2.98
N LEU A 46 -24.51 9.47 3.38
CA LEU A 46 -23.30 9.61 4.21
C LEU A 46 -23.47 8.90 5.54
N GLN A 47 -24.61 9.08 6.22
CA GLN A 47 -24.88 8.42 7.49
C GLN A 47 -24.83 6.89 7.35
N ARG A 48 -25.45 6.34 6.30
CA ARG A 48 -25.37 4.90 6.01
C ARG A 48 -23.94 4.43 5.75
N GLY A 49 -23.13 5.21 5.04
CA GLY A 49 -21.71 4.91 4.81
C GLY A 49 -20.90 4.92 6.11
N VAL A 50 -21.14 5.90 6.98
CA VAL A 50 -20.50 5.99 8.31
C VAL A 50 -20.94 4.84 9.21
N GLU A 51 -22.21 4.45 9.21
CA GLU A 51 -22.71 3.31 9.98
C GLU A 51 -22.01 1.99 9.58
N LEU A 52 -21.81 1.77 8.27
CA LEU A 52 -21.01 0.63 7.78
C LEU A 52 -19.56 0.71 8.24
N LEU A 53 -18.97 1.91 8.25
CA LEU A 53 -17.58 2.11 8.69
C LEU A 53 -17.43 1.92 10.21
N MET A 54 -18.42 2.31 11.01
CA MET A 54 -18.48 2.06 12.45
C MET A 54 -18.62 0.56 12.77
N GLN A 55 -19.31 -0.20 11.93
CA GLN A 55 -19.43 -1.64 12.09
C GLN A 55 -18.07 -2.34 11.90
N GLU A 56 -17.28 -1.90 10.93
CA GLU A 56 -15.98 -2.50 10.60
C GLU A 56 -14.81 -1.93 11.42
N TYR A 57 -14.86 -0.65 11.81
CA TYR A 57 -13.82 0.07 12.54
C TYR A 57 -14.40 0.87 13.72
N PRO A 58 -14.93 0.21 14.76
CA PRO A 58 -15.63 0.88 15.86
C PRO A 58 -14.71 1.78 16.72
N GLU A 59 -13.41 1.48 16.78
CA GLU A 59 -12.43 2.24 17.57
C GLU A 59 -11.88 3.46 16.83
N ASP A 60 -11.96 3.49 15.49
CA ASP A 60 -11.36 4.52 14.65
C ASP A 60 -12.37 5.57 14.16
N VAL A 61 -13.67 5.38 14.47
CA VAL A 61 -14.76 6.24 13.96
C VAL A 61 -15.48 6.95 15.09
N ASN A 62 -15.42 8.28 15.06
CA ASN A 62 -16.18 9.14 15.98
C ASN A 62 -17.59 9.44 15.43
N GLN A 63 -18.56 9.57 16.35
CA GLN A 63 -19.97 9.85 16.05
C GLN A 63 -20.18 11.16 15.24
N ASN A 64 -19.24 12.11 15.34
CA ASN A 64 -19.33 13.40 14.67
C ASN A 64 -18.86 13.37 13.20
N LEU A 65 -18.34 12.23 12.72
CA LEU A 65 -17.81 12.10 11.37
C LEU A 65 -18.83 12.48 10.28
N THR A 66 -20.09 12.07 10.45
CA THR A 66 -21.16 12.33 9.47
C THR A 66 -21.37 13.83 9.25
N GLU A 67 -21.37 14.62 10.33
CA GLU A 67 -21.55 16.07 10.24
C GLU A 67 -20.31 16.74 9.64
N GLU A 68 -19.11 16.33 10.06
CA GLU A 68 -17.86 16.87 9.49
C GLU A 68 -17.74 16.59 7.98
N LEU A 69 -18.08 15.37 7.55
CA LEU A 69 -18.11 15.01 6.13
C LEU A 69 -19.14 15.84 5.36
N PHE A 70 -20.32 16.06 5.95
CA PHE A 70 -21.34 16.88 5.33
C PHE A 70 -20.88 18.34 5.17
N HIS A 71 -20.30 18.93 6.21
CA HIS A 71 -19.76 20.29 6.15
C HIS A 71 -18.57 20.42 5.18
N LEU A 72 -17.66 19.44 5.16
CA LEU A 72 -16.56 19.39 4.21
C LEU A 72 -17.08 19.25 2.77
N SER A 73 -18.11 18.44 2.54
CA SER A 73 -18.72 18.28 1.22
C SER A 73 -19.26 19.61 0.68
N ILE A 74 -19.92 20.40 1.54
CA ILE A 74 -20.42 21.74 1.19
C ILE A 74 -19.25 22.69 0.91
N TYR A 75 -18.24 22.69 1.77
CA TYR A 75 -17.05 23.54 1.62
C TYR A 75 -16.36 23.29 0.27
N VAL A 76 -16.02 22.04 -0.04
CA VAL A 76 -15.30 21.69 -1.28
C VAL A 76 -16.14 21.98 -2.53
N ARG A 77 -17.46 21.74 -2.48
CA ARG A 77 -18.37 22.12 -3.58
C ARG A 77 -18.35 23.63 -3.85
N GLN A 78 -18.27 24.44 -2.81
CA GLN A 78 -18.30 25.90 -2.92
C GLN A 78 -16.96 26.48 -3.38
N THR A 79 -15.84 25.98 -2.87
CA THR A 79 -14.49 26.53 -3.12
C THR A 79 -13.84 25.99 -4.39
N HIS A 80 -13.99 24.69 -4.67
CA HIS A 80 -13.27 24.02 -5.76
C HIS A 80 -14.15 23.64 -6.95
N LYS A 81 -15.49 23.76 -6.84
CA LYS A 81 -16.47 23.49 -7.92
C LYS A 81 -16.05 22.32 -8.82
N PRO A 82 -15.98 21.09 -8.29
CA PRO A 82 -15.48 19.94 -9.04
C PRO A 82 -16.26 19.80 -10.35
N SER A 83 -15.54 19.86 -11.48
CA SER A 83 -16.11 19.63 -12.80
C SER A 83 -16.51 18.17 -12.94
N LYS A 84 -17.66 17.88 -13.58
CA LYS A 84 -18.13 16.50 -13.84
C LYS A 84 -17.10 15.62 -14.58
N ASN A 85 -16.11 16.25 -15.24
CA ASN A 85 -15.08 15.55 -16.02
C ASN A 85 -13.82 15.18 -15.20
N SER A 86 -13.71 15.63 -13.93
CA SER A 86 -12.58 15.32 -13.05
C SER A 86 -13.08 15.17 -11.60
N PRO A 87 -13.65 14.01 -11.22
CA PRO A 87 -14.01 13.75 -9.83
C PRO A 87 -12.75 13.83 -8.96
N LEU A 88 -12.87 14.47 -7.80
CA LEU A 88 -11.77 14.61 -6.85
C LEU A 88 -11.40 13.24 -6.29
N SER A 89 -10.12 12.88 -6.36
CA SER A 89 -9.61 11.68 -5.70
C SER A 89 -9.54 11.87 -4.19
N HIS A 90 -9.55 10.79 -3.41
CA HIS A 90 -9.23 10.82 -1.98
C HIS A 90 -7.90 11.53 -1.68
N THR A 91 -6.92 11.40 -2.58
CA THR A 91 -5.63 12.10 -2.48
C THR A 91 -5.80 13.61 -2.64
N ASP A 92 -6.66 14.06 -3.57
CA ASP A 92 -6.90 15.47 -3.82
C ASP A 92 -7.64 16.11 -2.64
N LEU A 93 -8.62 15.41 -2.07
CA LEU A 93 -9.31 15.84 -0.85
C LEU A 93 -8.34 16.02 0.31
N TYR A 94 -7.45 15.05 0.52
CA TYR A 94 -6.44 15.15 1.57
C TYR A 94 -5.47 16.33 1.34
N GLN A 95 -5.07 16.58 0.09
CA GLN A 95 -4.23 17.74 -0.25
C GLN A 95 -4.94 19.07 0.00
N ILE A 96 -6.25 19.18 -0.25
CA ILE A 96 -7.04 20.39 0.04
C ILE A 96 -7.04 20.65 1.55
N ILE A 97 -7.36 19.63 2.35
CA ILE A 97 -7.37 19.71 3.82
C ILE A 97 -6.00 20.16 4.36
N PHE A 98 -4.91 19.64 3.76
CA PHE A 98 -3.56 19.98 4.17
C PHE A 98 -3.15 21.40 3.76
N LYS A 99 -3.39 21.81 2.50
CA LYS A 99 -2.99 23.12 1.99
C LYS A 99 -3.73 24.28 2.66
N GLU A 100 -5.01 24.09 2.93
CA GLU A 100 -5.86 25.12 3.54
C GLU A 100 -5.82 25.10 5.08
N ASN A 101 -5.01 24.21 5.69
CA ASN A 101 -4.90 24.04 7.15
C ASN A 101 -6.23 23.80 7.89
N ILE A 102 -7.20 23.14 7.23
CA ILE A 102 -8.54 22.90 7.79
C ILE A 102 -8.58 21.60 8.63
N GLN A 103 -7.42 20.97 8.85
CA GLN A 103 -7.23 19.77 9.67
C GLN A 103 -7.82 19.93 11.08
N VAL A 104 -7.71 21.13 11.65
CA VAL A 104 -8.21 21.46 13.00
C VAL A 104 -9.75 21.53 13.03
N ALA A 105 -10.38 21.92 11.92
CA ALA A 105 -11.84 22.02 11.84
C ALA A 105 -12.51 20.70 11.47
N PHE A 106 -11.79 19.79 10.79
CA PHE A 106 -12.29 18.46 10.40
C PHE A 106 -11.33 17.32 10.81
N PRO A 107 -11.05 17.15 12.11
CA PRO A 107 -10.07 16.17 12.58
C PRO A 107 -10.48 14.71 12.31
N ASN A 108 -11.79 14.41 12.32
CA ASN A 108 -12.27 13.04 12.10
C ASN A 108 -12.18 12.67 10.62
N VAL A 109 -12.48 13.61 9.73
CA VAL A 109 -12.35 13.40 8.28
C VAL A 109 -10.88 13.22 7.88
N GLU A 110 -9.99 14.04 8.45
CA GLU A 110 -8.55 13.92 8.22
C GLU A 110 -8.02 12.56 8.67
N SER A 111 -8.39 12.11 9.88
CA SER A 111 -7.96 10.84 10.44
C SER A 111 -8.37 9.65 9.56
N ILE A 112 -9.62 9.65 9.07
CA ILE A 112 -10.15 8.56 8.24
C ILE A 112 -9.59 8.58 6.83
N LEU A 113 -9.40 9.75 6.23
CA LEU A 113 -8.72 9.86 4.94
C LEU A 113 -7.26 9.41 5.05
N ARG A 114 -6.56 9.75 6.14
CA ARG A 114 -5.21 9.28 6.40
C ARG A 114 -5.15 7.76 6.58
N LEU A 115 -6.09 7.19 7.36
CA LEU A 115 -6.22 5.74 7.53
C LEU A 115 -6.39 5.07 6.17
N PHE A 116 -7.36 5.51 5.38
CA PHE A 116 -7.62 4.99 4.04
C PHE A 116 -6.40 5.06 3.12
N LEU A 117 -5.75 6.23 3.02
CA LEU A 117 -4.57 6.41 2.17
C LEU A 117 -3.41 5.51 2.62
N SER A 118 -3.19 5.35 3.93
CA SER A 118 -2.15 4.45 4.45
C SER A 118 -2.42 2.98 4.11
N LEU A 119 -3.68 2.54 4.19
CA LEU A 119 -4.10 1.19 3.82
C LEU A 119 -3.87 0.92 2.33
N ILE A 120 -4.28 1.84 1.45
CA ILE A 120 -4.10 1.67 0.00
C ILE A 120 -2.62 1.72 -0.40
N VAL A 121 -1.82 2.64 0.16
CA VAL A 121 -0.39 2.75 -0.14
C VAL A 121 0.37 1.49 0.24
N THR A 122 0.08 0.88 1.39
CA THR A 122 0.72 -0.38 1.79
C THR A 122 0.41 -1.52 0.82
N ASN A 123 -0.84 -1.61 0.31
CA ASN A 123 -1.19 -2.60 -0.71
C ASN A 123 -0.41 -2.40 -2.02
N CYS A 124 -0.40 -1.18 -2.57
CA CYS A 124 0.32 -0.87 -3.81
C CYS A 124 1.82 -1.16 -3.72
N THR A 125 2.41 -0.96 -2.54
CA THR A 125 3.84 -1.24 -2.30
C THR A 125 4.11 -2.74 -2.28
N GLY A 126 3.21 -3.52 -1.67
CA GLY A 126 3.21 -4.98 -1.77
C GLY A 126 3.10 -5.45 -3.23
N GLU A 127 2.09 -5.03 -3.96
CA GLU A 127 1.92 -5.43 -5.37
C GLU A 127 3.11 -5.05 -6.26
N ARG A 128 3.68 -3.86 -6.07
CA ARG A 128 4.86 -3.39 -6.81
C ARG A 128 6.09 -4.27 -6.53
N THR A 129 6.37 -4.59 -5.26
CA THR A 129 7.51 -5.45 -4.90
C THR A 129 7.33 -6.86 -5.48
N PHE A 130 6.11 -7.41 -5.43
CA PHE A 130 5.81 -8.73 -6.00
C PHE A 130 5.80 -8.76 -7.53
N SER A 131 5.38 -7.69 -8.20
CA SER A 131 5.50 -7.56 -9.66
C SER A 131 6.97 -7.63 -10.11
N ARG A 132 7.87 -6.95 -9.38
CA ARG A 132 9.32 -7.06 -9.61
C ARG A 132 9.84 -8.46 -9.37
N LEU A 133 9.42 -9.12 -8.29
CA LEU A 133 9.77 -10.52 -7.99
C LEU A 133 9.29 -11.49 -9.08
N LYS A 134 8.08 -11.29 -9.61
CA LYS A 134 7.52 -12.07 -10.71
C LYS A 134 8.36 -11.93 -11.98
N ASN A 135 8.79 -10.72 -12.31
CA ASN A 135 9.69 -10.48 -13.45
C ASN A 135 11.04 -11.17 -13.28
N ILE A 136 11.64 -11.07 -12.09
CA ILE A 136 12.89 -11.75 -11.75
C ILE A 136 12.74 -13.28 -11.87
N LYS A 137 11.65 -13.82 -11.32
CA LYS A 137 11.33 -15.24 -11.42
C LYS A 137 11.16 -15.66 -12.88
N ASN A 138 10.34 -14.96 -13.67
CA ASN A 138 10.05 -15.35 -15.05
C ASN A 138 11.30 -15.27 -15.95
N GLN A 139 12.12 -14.23 -15.80
CA GLN A 139 13.36 -14.07 -16.58
C GLN A 139 14.44 -15.10 -16.19
N LEU A 140 14.59 -15.41 -14.90
CA LEU A 140 15.67 -16.27 -14.39
C LEU A 140 15.26 -17.74 -14.18
N ARG A 141 13.99 -18.11 -14.41
CA ARG A 141 13.49 -19.50 -14.29
C ARG A 141 14.17 -20.46 -15.26
N SER A 142 14.72 -19.96 -16.35
CA SER A 142 15.50 -20.77 -17.30
C SER A 142 16.88 -21.18 -16.77
N THR A 143 17.37 -20.63 -15.65
CA THR A 143 18.77 -20.86 -15.20
C THR A 143 19.05 -20.86 -13.68
N MET A 144 18.11 -20.54 -12.78
CA MET A 144 18.45 -20.21 -11.37
C MET A 144 17.94 -21.17 -10.27
N THR A 145 18.76 -21.41 -9.23
CA THR A 145 18.42 -22.19 -8.03
C THR A 145 17.56 -21.42 -7.01
N ARG A 146 16.76 -22.15 -6.21
CA ARG A 146 15.79 -21.58 -5.23
C ARG A 146 16.44 -20.68 -4.17
N THR A 147 17.64 -21.02 -3.71
CA THR A 147 18.39 -20.21 -2.72
C THR A 147 18.75 -18.84 -3.26
N ARG A 148 19.26 -18.78 -4.49
CA ARG A 148 19.60 -17.52 -5.16
C ARG A 148 18.37 -16.64 -5.40
N LEU A 149 17.22 -17.26 -5.71
CA LEU A 149 15.95 -16.54 -5.82
C LEU A 149 15.57 -15.89 -4.49
N SER A 150 15.64 -16.65 -3.39
CA SER A 150 15.34 -16.12 -2.06
C SER A 150 16.24 -14.93 -1.68
N SER A 151 17.55 -15.04 -1.92
CA SER A 151 18.49 -13.94 -1.65
C SER A 151 18.17 -12.70 -2.50
N LEU A 152 17.84 -12.89 -3.78
CA LEU A 152 17.47 -11.80 -4.67
C LEU A 152 16.13 -11.16 -4.28
N SER A 153 15.20 -11.95 -3.74
CA SER A 153 13.94 -11.43 -3.23
C SER A 153 14.15 -10.49 -2.04
N ILE A 154 15.02 -10.88 -1.11
CA ILE A 154 15.39 -10.05 0.05
C ILE A 154 16.02 -8.73 -0.44
N LEU A 155 16.94 -8.78 -1.40
CA LEU A 155 17.54 -7.58 -2.00
C LEU A 155 16.51 -6.69 -2.70
N CYS A 156 15.43 -7.25 -3.25
CA CYS A 156 14.37 -6.47 -3.89
C CYS A 156 13.46 -5.75 -2.88
N VAL A 157 13.21 -6.37 -1.73
CA VAL A 157 12.45 -5.77 -0.62
C VAL A 157 13.30 -4.68 0.02
N GLU A 158 14.55 -4.98 0.33
CA GLU A 158 15.52 -4.06 0.95
C GLU A 158 16.26 -3.18 -0.06
N ASN A 159 15.66 -2.94 -1.23
CA ASN A 159 16.34 -2.27 -2.35
C ASN A 159 16.79 -0.84 -2.01
N GLU A 160 16.07 -0.13 -1.14
CA GLU A 160 16.47 1.20 -0.68
C GLU A 160 17.72 1.16 0.20
N THR A 161 17.82 0.17 1.08
CA THR A 161 19.00 -0.08 1.92
C THR A 161 20.16 -0.58 1.06
N PHE A 162 19.89 -1.51 0.14
CA PHE A 162 20.89 -2.07 -0.78
C PHE A 162 21.55 -1.01 -1.65
N ARG A 163 20.82 0.01 -2.11
CA ARG A 163 21.37 1.13 -2.89
C ARG A 163 22.33 2.04 -2.11
N LYS A 164 22.34 1.96 -0.78
CA LYS A 164 23.24 2.74 0.09
C LYS A 164 24.54 2.00 0.37
N ILE A 165 24.64 0.73 -0.02
CA ILE A 165 25.86 -0.08 0.15
C ILE A 165 26.87 0.36 -0.92
N ASP A 166 28.12 0.56 -0.52
CA ASP A 166 29.21 0.79 -1.45
C ASP A 166 29.56 -0.52 -2.16
N PHE A 167 29.40 -0.53 -3.49
CA PHE A 167 29.69 -1.69 -4.31
C PHE A 167 31.19 -1.96 -4.41
N ASP A 168 32.03 -0.94 -4.31
CA ASP A 168 33.49 -1.10 -4.44
C ASP A 168 34.05 -1.83 -3.22
N GLU A 169 33.62 -1.43 -2.02
CA GLU A 169 33.95 -2.13 -0.76
C GLU A 169 33.41 -3.57 -0.75
N LEU A 170 32.17 -3.78 -1.21
CA LEU A 170 31.57 -5.11 -1.29
C LEU A 170 32.31 -6.04 -2.26
N ILE A 171 32.75 -5.52 -3.41
CA ILE A 171 33.53 -6.28 -4.40
C ILE A 171 34.89 -6.64 -3.81
N GLU A 172 35.55 -5.72 -3.11
CA GLU A 172 36.84 -5.96 -2.48
C GLU A 172 36.72 -7.04 -1.38
N GLU A 173 35.72 -6.95 -0.51
CA GLU A 173 35.46 -7.97 0.51
C GLU A 173 35.16 -9.34 -0.12
N PHE A 174 34.38 -9.37 -1.20
CA PHE A 174 34.06 -10.60 -1.92
C PHE A 174 35.32 -11.23 -2.55
N CYS A 175 36.17 -10.40 -3.15
CA CYS A 175 37.47 -10.82 -3.69
C CYS A 175 38.34 -11.42 -2.59
N VAL A 176 38.53 -10.73 -1.46
CA VAL A 176 39.31 -11.22 -0.31
C VAL A 176 38.80 -12.58 0.19
N LYS A 177 37.48 -12.76 0.31
CA LYS A 177 36.88 -14.05 0.72
C LYS A 177 37.07 -15.17 -0.31
N LYS A 178 37.02 -14.87 -1.61
CA LYS A 178 37.15 -15.87 -2.68
C LYS A 178 38.60 -16.29 -2.92
N PHE A 179 39.56 -15.40 -2.69
CA PHE A 179 41.00 -15.69 -2.81
C PHE A 179 41.52 -16.71 -1.79
N ARG A 180 40.83 -16.90 -0.65
CA ARG A 180 41.19 -17.91 0.37
C ARG A 180 40.97 -19.38 -0.04
N LYS A 181 40.52 -19.67 -1.27
CA LYS A 181 40.34 -21.05 -1.79
C LYS A 181 41.37 -21.52 -2.82
N LYS A 182 42.49 -20.83 -2.99
CA LYS A 182 43.64 -21.36 -3.75
C LYS A 182 44.88 -21.48 -2.87
N PHE A 183 45.01 -22.62 -2.20
CA PHE A 183 46.32 -23.23 -2.01
C PHE A 183 46.31 -24.51 -2.85
N PHE A 184 47.21 -24.56 -3.83
CA PHE A 184 47.51 -25.73 -4.64
C PHE A 184 48.12 -26.84 -3.78
#